data_AF-W2XQ06-F1
#
_entry.id   AF-W2XQ06-F1
#
_cell.length_a   1.000
_cell.length_b   1.000
_cell.length_c   1.000
_cell.angle_alpha   90.00
_cell.angle_beta   90.00
_cell.angle_gamma   90.00
#
_symmetry.space_group_name_H-M   'P 1'
#
loop_
_entity.id
_entity.type
_entity.pdbx_description
1 polymer ?
#
loop_
_entity_poly.entity_id
_entity_poly.type
_entity_poly.pdbx_seq_one_letter_code
_entity_poly.pdbx_strand_id
1 'polypeptide(L)'
;MLFPAAGVEFSYGDNKIGYDITTLPPGAVGCESYESCATKTSKQGFNVGVMIEPISPEEDATFACSSLLCQYAECPDSFRFPSSRIVQSNSTSTSPFVP
;
A
#
# COMPACT_ATOMS: atom_id res chain seq x y z
N MET A 1 14.45 -0.45 -16.72
CA MET A 1 13.21 -1.25 -16.74
C MET A 1 12.70 -1.33 -15.31
N LEU A 2 11.46 -0.92 -15.05
CA LEU A 2 10.83 -1.11 -13.73
C LEU A 2 10.24 -2.52 -13.70
N PHE A 3 10.75 -3.37 -12.82
CA PHE A 3 10.25 -4.73 -12.63
C PHE A 3 8.88 -4.70 -11.93
N PRO A 4 7.99 -5.67 -12.20
CA PRO A 4 6.78 -5.81 -11.41
C PRO A 4 7.17 -6.12 -9.96
N ALA A 5 6.74 -5.28 -9.03
CA ALA A 5 7.05 -5.44 -7.62
C ALA A 5 5.91 -4.91 -6.77
N ALA A 6 5.46 -5.73 -5.81
CA ALA A 6 4.66 -5.21 -4.71
C ALA A 6 5.55 -4.24 -3.91
N GLY A 7 5.05 -3.03 -3.69
CA GLY A 7 5.74 -1.99 -2.96
C GLY A 7 5.27 -1.93 -1.51
N VAL A 8 6.18 -1.53 -0.62
CA VAL A 8 5.85 -1.15 0.74
C VAL A 8 6.27 0.30 0.93
N GLU A 9 5.33 1.12 1.37
CA GLU A 9 5.55 2.54 1.59
C GLU A 9 5.54 2.82 3.10
N PHE A 10 6.47 3.64 3.57
CA PHE A 10 6.56 4.06 4.96
C PHE A 10 6.65 5.57 5.03
N SER A 11 5.98 6.15 6.01
CA SER A 11 6.10 7.56 6.37
C SER A 11 6.30 7.71 7.87
N TYR A 12 7.05 8.72 8.26
CA TYR A 12 7.27 9.06 9.66
C TYR A 12 7.08 10.56 9.84
N GLY A 13 6.21 10.95 10.78
CA GLY A 13 5.91 12.34 11.06
C GLY A 13 5.03 12.46 12.31
N ASP A 14 5.12 13.57 13.04
CA ASP A 14 4.37 13.81 14.28
C ASP A 14 4.46 12.67 15.32
N ASN A 15 5.64 12.02 15.41
CA ASN A 15 5.88 10.81 16.23
C ASN A 15 4.97 9.63 15.90
N LYS A 16 4.49 9.56 14.65
CA LYS A 16 3.67 8.47 14.14
C LYS A 16 4.35 7.85 12.93
N ILE A 17 4.09 6.56 12.75
CA ILE A 17 4.47 5.81 11.57
C ILE A 17 3.21 5.51 10.75
N GLY A 18 3.26 5.79 9.47
CA GLY A 18 2.28 5.34 8.49
C GLY A 18 2.93 4.30 7.58
N TYR A 19 2.19 3.29 7.19
CA TYR A 19 2.65 2.30 6.22
C TYR A 19 1.49 1.82 5.36
N ASP A 20 1.81 1.43 4.14
CA ASP A 20 0.86 0.79 3.22
C ASP A 20 1.59 -0.20 2.28
N ILE A 21 0.77 -1.00 1.59
CA ILE A 21 1.22 -1.86 0.50
C ILE A 21 0.66 -1.27 -0.79
N THR A 22 1.46 -1.21 -1.84
CA THR A 22 1.02 -0.84 -3.19
C THR A 22 1.22 -2.00 -4.13
N THR A 23 0.21 -2.29 -4.95
CA THR A 23 0.34 -3.16 -6.12
C THR A 23 0.07 -2.37 -7.39
N LEU A 24 0.11 -1.04 -7.35
CA LEU A 24 -0.08 -0.20 -8.51
C LEU A 24 0.96 -0.53 -9.59
N PRO A 25 0.55 -0.88 -10.83
CA PRO A 25 1.49 -1.08 -11.92
C PRO A 25 2.39 0.15 -12.16
N PRO A 26 3.72 0.00 -12.32
CA PRO A 26 4.63 1.14 -12.42
C PRO A 26 4.32 2.09 -13.60
N GLY A 27 4.07 3.36 -13.28
CA GLY A 27 3.70 4.39 -14.25
C GLY A 27 2.21 4.45 -14.58
N ALA A 28 1.36 3.78 -13.78
CA ALA A 28 -0.08 3.84 -13.93
C ALA A 28 -0.62 5.21 -13.53
N VAL A 29 -1.26 5.89 -14.49
CA VAL A 29 -1.96 7.17 -14.30
C VAL A 29 -3.32 7.13 -14.99
N GLY A 30 -4.31 7.79 -14.40
CA GLY A 30 -5.65 7.92 -14.99
C GLY A 30 -6.37 6.60 -15.26
N CYS A 31 -6.22 5.60 -14.40
CA CYS A 31 -6.94 4.31 -14.46
C CYS A 31 -7.80 4.11 -13.21
N GLU A 32 -8.85 3.30 -13.33
CA GLU A 32 -9.90 3.12 -12.30
C GLU A 32 -10.01 1.69 -11.77
N SER A 33 -9.14 0.79 -12.23
CA SER A 33 -9.03 -0.58 -11.75
C SER A 33 -7.60 -1.09 -11.96
N TYR A 34 -7.20 -2.11 -11.20
CA TYR A 34 -5.89 -2.75 -11.37
C TYR A 34 -5.71 -3.25 -12.81
N GLU A 35 -6.70 -3.95 -13.35
CA GLU A 35 -6.69 -4.46 -14.73
C GLU A 35 -6.54 -3.33 -15.76
N SER A 36 -7.25 -2.21 -15.57
CA SER A 36 -7.12 -1.03 -16.42
C SER A 36 -5.70 -0.44 -16.37
N CYS A 37 -5.13 -0.34 -15.17
CA CYS A 37 -3.75 0.14 -14.97
C CYS A 37 -2.72 -0.81 -15.60
N ALA A 38 -2.90 -2.12 -15.44
CA ALA A 38 -2.02 -3.14 -15.99
C ALA A 38 -2.06 -3.13 -17.52
N THR A 39 -3.25 -2.97 -18.11
CA THR A 39 -3.42 -2.85 -19.56
C THR A 39 -2.75 -1.59 -20.11
N LYS A 40 -2.98 -0.43 -19.48
CA LYS A 40 -2.39 0.85 -19.90
C LYS A 40 -0.86 0.86 -19.83
N THR A 41 -0.30 0.23 -18.81
CA THR A 41 1.16 0.22 -18.59
C THR A 41 1.84 -0.97 -19.25
N SER A 42 1.08 -2.00 -19.64
CA SER A 42 1.60 -3.32 -20.01
C SER A 42 2.53 -3.92 -18.94
N LYS A 43 2.27 -3.61 -17.66
CA LYS A 43 3.06 -4.05 -16.50
C LYS A 43 2.16 -4.59 -15.42
N GLN A 44 2.75 -5.36 -14.53
CA GLN A 44 2.13 -5.78 -13.27
C GLN A 44 2.76 -4.98 -12.13
N GLY A 45 2.01 -4.77 -11.04
CA GLY A 45 2.53 -4.16 -9.82
C GLY A 45 2.68 -5.16 -8.67
N PHE A 46 2.65 -6.47 -8.97
CA PHE A 46 2.79 -7.53 -7.97
C PHE A 46 3.73 -8.62 -8.47
N ASN A 47 4.53 -9.17 -7.57
CA ASN A 47 5.45 -10.29 -7.84
C ASN A 47 5.53 -11.29 -6.69
N VAL A 48 5.49 -10.81 -5.45
CA VAL A 48 5.63 -11.60 -4.23
C VAL A 48 4.61 -11.15 -3.19
N GLY A 49 4.16 -12.09 -2.35
CA GLY A 49 3.32 -11.77 -1.21
C GLY A 49 4.08 -10.95 -0.16
N VAL A 50 3.39 -10.01 0.46
CA VAL A 50 3.93 -9.07 1.46
C VAL A 50 3.02 -9.03 2.68
N MET A 51 3.62 -8.97 3.87
CA MET A 51 2.93 -8.76 5.14
C MET A 51 3.67 -7.69 5.93
N ILE A 52 2.91 -6.76 6.52
CA ILE A 52 3.42 -5.78 7.47
C ILE A 52 2.78 -6.09 8.82
N GLU A 53 3.61 -6.45 9.79
CA GLU A 53 3.20 -6.76 11.16
C GLU A 53 3.90 -5.78 12.11
N PRO A 54 3.18 -4.76 12.62
CA PRO A 54 3.73 -3.82 13.58
C PRO A 54 4.03 -4.50 14.91
N ILE A 55 5.26 -4.42 15.37
CA ILE A 55 5.66 -4.93 16.69
C ILE A 55 5.57 -3.78 17.69
N SER A 56 4.66 -3.90 18.66
CA SER A 56 4.57 -2.95 19.78
C SER A 56 5.63 -3.29 20.84
N PRO A 57 6.37 -2.31 21.39
CA PRO A 57 7.07 -2.53 22.65
C PRO A 57 6.03 -2.78 23.74
N GLU A 58 6.20 -3.87 24.50
CA GLU A 58 5.23 -4.40 25.46
C GLU A 58 4.56 -3.31 26.34
N GLU A 59 3.24 -3.44 26.52
CA GLU A 59 2.34 -2.64 27.38
C GLU A 59 1.85 -1.27 26.87
N ASP A 60 1.95 -0.94 25.57
CA ASP A 60 1.27 0.25 25.06
C ASP A 60 -0.19 -0.03 24.65
N ALA A 61 -1.12 0.21 25.58
CA ALA A 61 -2.56 0.14 25.34
C ALA A 61 -3.07 1.17 24.30
N THR A 62 -2.21 2.12 23.88
CA THR A 62 -2.51 3.11 22.84
C THR A 62 -1.98 2.71 21.45
N PHE A 63 -1.33 1.55 21.34
CA PHE A 63 -0.84 1.03 20.06
C PHE A 63 -2.01 0.66 19.12
N ALA A 64 -2.24 1.51 18.11
CA ALA A 64 -3.36 1.42 17.18
C ALA A 64 -2.90 1.11 15.74
N CYS A 65 -1.93 0.19 15.58
CA CYS A 65 -1.43 -0.22 14.26
C CYS A 65 -2.01 -1.58 13.86
N SER A 66 -2.60 -1.64 12.65
CA SER A 66 -3.18 -2.88 12.09
C SER A 66 -2.22 -3.55 11.13
N SER A 67 -2.12 -4.88 11.19
CA SER A 67 -1.36 -5.61 10.18
C SER A 67 -1.99 -5.49 8.79
N LEU A 68 -1.15 -5.50 7.75
CA LEU A 68 -1.57 -5.53 6.33
C LEU A 68 -1.05 -6.80 5.66
N LEU A 69 -1.86 -7.43 4.82
CA LEU A 69 -1.51 -8.65 4.10
C LEU A 69 -1.91 -8.58 2.63
N CYS A 70 -0.93 -8.72 1.75
CA CYS A 70 -1.15 -8.80 0.32
C CYS A 70 -0.52 -10.07 -0.26
N GLN A 71 -1.35 -11.05 -0.65
CA GLN A 71 -0.86 -12.31 -1.24
C GLN A 71 -1.10 -12.41 -2.76
N TYR A 72 -1.79 -11.43 -3.35
CA TYR A 72 -2.15 -11.43 -4.77
C TYR A 72 -2.31 -10.00 -5.28
N ALA A 73 -2.22 -9.83 -6.60
CA ALA A 73 -2.15 -8.52 -7.24
C ALA A 73 -3.30 -7.56 -6.90
N GLU A 74 -4.51 -8.10 -6.73
CA GLU A 74 -5.72 -7.34 -6.42
C GLU A 74 -6.11 -7.40 -4.94
N CYS A 75 -5.16 -7.64 -4.04
CA CYS A 75 -5.44 -7.76 -2.61
C CYS A 75 -6.13 -6.50 -2.05
N PRO A 76 -7.10 -6.66 -1.14
CA PRO A 76 -7.86 -5.54 -0.58
C PRO A 76 -6.97 -4.58 0.20
N ASP A 77 -5.92 -5.08 0.85
CA ASP A 77 -4.99 -4.30 1.70
C ASP A 77 -3.94 -3.50 0.91
N SER A 78 -4.11 -3.36 -0.41
CA SER A 78 -3.17 -2.60 -1.24
C SER A 78 -3.80 -1.44 -2.01
N PHE A 79 -2.98 -0.43 -2.25
CA PHE A 79 -3.24 0.60 -3.24
C PHE A 79 -3.05 0.03 -4.65
N ARG A 80 -4.16 -0.09 -5.40
CA ARG A 80 -4.22 -0.86 -6.66
C ARG A 80 -4.36 0.01 -7.90
N PHE A 81 -4.93 1.21 -7.75
CA PHE A 81 -5.18 2.14 -8.84
C PHE A 81 -5.34 3.57 -8.29
N PRO A 82 -5.10 4.63 -9.08
CA PRO A 82 -5.08 6.01 -8.61
C PRO A 82 -6.37 6.51 -7.94
N SER A 83 -7.53 6.03 -8.38
CA SER A 83 -8.82 6.35 -7.75
C SER A 83 -9.20 5.38 -6.62
N SER A 84 -8.37 4.38 -6.33
CA SER A 84 -8.64 3.47 -5.21
C SER A 84 -8.58 4.26 -3.92
N ARG A 85 -9.62 4.14 -3.09
CA ARG A 85 -9.56 4.67 -1.73
C ARG A 85 -8.37 4.03 -1.03
N ILE A 86 -7.50 4.88 -0.49
CA ILE A 86 -6.38 4.51 0.37
C ILE A 86 -6.91 3.55 1.44
N VAL A 87 -6.43 2.31 1.46
CA VAL A 87 -6.56 1.46 2.65
C VAL A 87 -5.49 1.94 3.61
N GLN A 88 -5.76 3.09 4.24
CA GLN A 88 -4.95 3.59 5.33
C GLN A 88 -5.42 2.79 6.55
N SER A 89 -4.66 1.76 6.94
CA SER A 89 -4.82 1.21 8.29
C SER A 89 -4.63 2.37 9.24
N ASN A 90 -5.71 2.74 9.92
CA ASN A 90 -5.87 4.02 10.57
C ASN A 90 -5.02 4.10 11.85
N SER A 91 -3.71 4.27 11.69
CA SER A 91 -2.79 4.70 12.74
C SER A 91 -2.64 6.21 12.65
N THR A 92 -3.76 6.91 12.75
CA THR A 92 -3.88 8.36 13.01
C THR A 92 -2.92 9.28 12.25
N SER A 93 -2.90 9.32 10.91
CA SER A 93 -2.51 10.56 10.22
C SER A 93 -3.10 10.63 8.82
N THR A 94 -4.05 11.54 8.67
CA THR A 94 -4.60 12.00 7.41
C THR A 94 -3.53 12.73 6.61
N SER A 95 -2.79 12.00 5.79
CA SER A 95 -2.19 12.58 4.60
C SER A 95 -2.18 11.54 3.48
N PRO A 96 -2.86 11.77 2.35
CA PRO A 96 -2.70 10.92 1.19
C PRO A 96 -1.27 11.10 0.68
N PHE A 97 -0.49 10.02 0.66
CA PHE A 97 0.75 10.01 -0.11
C PHE A 97 0.34 10.10 -1.59
N VAL A 98 0.69 11.22 -2.22
CA VAL A 98 0.61 11.38 -3.67
C VAL A 98 2.06 11.50 -4.11
N PRO A 99 2.65 10.46 -4.74
CA PRO A 99 3.96 10.60 -5.37
C PRO A 99 3.95 11.65 -6.48
#